data_AF-C5L1D0-F1
#
_entry.id   AF-C5L1D0-F1
#
_cell.length_a   1.000
_cell.length_b   1.000
_cell.length_c   1.000
_cell.angle_alpha   90.00
_cell.angle_beta   90.00
_cell.angle_gamma   90.00
#
_symmetry.space_group_name_H-M   'P 1'
#
loop_
_entity.id
_entity.type
_entity.pdbx_description
1 polymer ?
#
loop_
_entity_poly.entity_id
_entity_poly.type
_entity_poly.pdbx_seq_one_letter_code
_entity_poly.pdbx_strand_id
1 'polypeptide(L)'
;RNLISFGGRSGSTLFQDTWFFNVDSRTWTRVNVPNPPAARFDAIAGYDLTTGLFAISTGDAAPVFFNDLWVLVDYAGPNPQWRRIDNQSTLSFEPRYGCGGGMNPDGYFYITHGFSSGTRYSDTFRFRLSATSGGSWEKLSETFQYGINEPHGRCLVANAIPLDSKFGKFVMLGGCANGGRHGGPCPAYDTWAFDQSMNWQRRSDAPVPIQYGDLAAWGSDKIIMYGGNGGNLAQPISITEQNPSDVHVLDLNTNEWESYTAELPSGVPGLTPQSSAIAFHRMAVASLDPPIVLLFGGRINGHVLELTGGPVGSPRTSGWFYFSWIWIHGIFMFAAWGLCLPIGAFIFRFFRHKKFAWPVHLALQSIGIVFSIVGFIASFYTGGRFDFAHAYVGIIMPPPWTKLPLQD
;
A
#
# COMPACT_ATOMS: atom_id res chain seq x y z
N ARG A 1 7.29 6.21 -28.43
CA ARG A 1 7.30 6.24 -26.93
C ARG A 1 7.62 4.83 -26.42
N ASN A 2 8.46 4.66 -25.39
CA ASN A 2 8.84 3.33 -24.90
C ASN A 2 8.50 3.17 -23.41
N LEU A 3 7.86 2.07 -23.05
CA LEU A 3 7.74 1.57 -21.68
C LEU A 3 8.92 0.63 -21.40
N ILE A 4 9.56 0.81 -20.24
CA ILE A 4 10.64 -0.05 -19.77
C ILE A 4 10.09 -0.92 -18.63
N SER A 5 10.34 -2.23 -18.71
CA SER A 5 9.98 -3.20 -17.68
C SER A 5 11.19 -4.05 -17.31
N PHE A 6 11.29 -4.39 -16.02
CA PHE A 6 12.32 -5.27 -15.49
C PHE A 6 11.72 -6.30 -14.53
N GLY A 7 12.15 -7.55 -14.71
CA GLY A 7 11.83 -8.64 -13.80
C GLY A 7 10.35 -9.04 -13.79
N GLY A 8 9.83 -9.33 -12.60
CA GLY A 8 8.48 -9.85 -12.41
C GLY A 8 8.45 -11.35 -12.07
N ARG A 9 7.25 -11.91 -12.05
CA ARG A 9 6.99 -13.28 -11.59
C ARG A 9 5.90 -13.94 -12.42
N SER A 10 6.12 -15.22 -12.76
CA SER A 10 5.11 -16.10 -13.33
C SER A 10 5.13 -17.43 -12.58
N GLY A 11 4.06 -17.74 -11.85
CA GLY A 11 4.02 -18.91 -10.96
C GLY A 11 5.11 -18.82 -9.87
N SER A 12 6.03 -19.78 -9.84
CA SER A 12 7.21 -19.76 -8.96
C SER A 12 8.45 -19.14 -9.60
N THR A 13 8.41 -18.86 -10.91
CA THR A 13 9.56 -18.35 -11.65
C THR A 13 9.68 -16.85 -11.50
N LEU A 14 10.87 -16.40 -11.14
CA LEU A 14 11.26 -15.00 -11.06
C LEU A 14 12.12 -14.64 -12.26
N PHE A 15 11.95 -13.42 -12.74
CA PHE A 15 12.66 -12.93 -13.92
C PHE A 15 13.60 -11.78 -13.55
N GLN A 16 14.65 -11.63 -14.36
CA GLN A 16 15.65 -10.55 -14.30
C GLN A 16 15.91 -9.96 -15.69
N ASP A 17 15.02 -10.21 -16.64
CA ASP A 17 15.15 -9.68 -17.99
C ASP A 17 14.60 -8.25 -18.06
N THR A 18 15.12 -7.52 -19.05
CA THR A 18 14.71 -6.16 -19.37
C THR A 18 13.92 -6.19 -20.67
N TRP A 19 12.77 -5.54 -20.69
CA TRP A 19 11.87 -5.50 -21.82
C TRP A 19 11.50 -4.07 -22.15
N PHE A 20 11.53 -3.74 -23.44
CA PHE A 20 11.01 -2.47 -23.95
C PHE A 20 9.74 -2.72 -24.74
N PHE A 21 8.68 -1.99 -24.41
CA PHE A 21 7.47 -1.96 -25.20
C PHE A 21 7.41 -0.64 -25.97
N ASN A 22 7.47 -0.74 -27.30
CA ASN A 22 7.22 0.41 -28.15
C ASN A 22 5.70 0.62 -28.23
N VAL A 23 5.24 1.76 -27.75
CA VAL A 23 3.81 2.10 -27.66
C VAL A 23 3.20 2.30 -29.05
N ASP A 24 3.96 2.86 -29.99
CA ASP A 24 3.50 3.22 -31.32
C ASP A 24 3.34 1.96 -32.21
N SER A 25 4.31 1.04 -32.16
CA SER A 25 4.24 -0.23 -32.88
C SER A 25 3.56 -1.36 -32.10
N ARG A 26 3.27 -1.15 -30.82
CA ARG A 26 2.67 -2.13 -29.90
C ARG A 26 3.45 -3.45 -29.80
N THR A 27 4.77 -3.36 -29.78
CA THR A 27 5.67 -4.53 -29.78
C THR A 27 6.60 -4.55 -28.58
N TRP A 28 6.64 -5.69 -27.91
CA TRP A 28 7.65 -6.01 -26.90
C TRP A 28 8.95 -6.45 -27.56
N THR A 29 10.07 -5.89 -27.11
CA THR A 29 11.42 -6.29 -27.47
C THR A 29 12.19 -6.61 -26.21
N ARG A 30 12.67 -7.85 -26.10
CA ARG A 30 13.57 -8.24 -25.01
C ARG A 30 14.95 -7.65 -25.30
N VAL A 31 15.52 -6.98 -24.30
CA VAL A 31 16.83 -6.34 -24.42
C VAL A 31 17.82 -7.09 -23.55
N ASN A 32 18.91 -7.54 -24.17
CA ASN A 32 19.99 -8.20 -23.45
C ASN A 32 20.90 -7.14 -22.82
N VAL A 33 20.73 -6.90 -21.52
CA VAL A 33 21.56 -5.99 -20.73
C VAL A 33 22.52 -6.83 -19.89
N PRO A 34 23.85 -6.73 -20.08
CA PRO A 34 24.83 -7.44 -19.26
C PRO A 34 24.71 -7.08 -17.79
N ASN A 35 25.01 -8.05 -16.92
CA ASN A 35 25.04 -7.89 -15.46
C ASN A 35 23.75 -7.27 -14.87
N PRO A 36 22.57 -7.83 -15.17
CA PRO A 36 21.32 -7.28 -14.64
C PRO A 36 21.25 -7.43 -13.11
N PRO A 37 20.42 -6.62 -12.44
CA PRO A 37 20.04 -6.85 -11.05
C PRO A 37 19.49 -8.27 -10.88
N ALA A 38 19.54 -8.80 -9.65
CA ALA A 38 19.00 -10.12 -9.35
C ALA A 38 17.49 -10.20 -9.66
N ALA A 39 17.03 -11.39 -10.07
CA ALA A 39 15.62 -11.65 -10.36
C ALA A 39 14.72 -11.30 -9.18
N ARG A 40 13.66 -10.55 -9.44
CA ARG A 40 12.76 -10.03 -8.40
C ARG A 40 11.42 -9.62 -8.99
N PHE A 41 10.40 -9.58 -8.16
CA PHE A 41 9.12 -8.93 -8.45
C PHE A 41 8.83 -7.85 -7.41
N ASP A 42 7.82 -7.02 -7.68
CA ASP A 42 7.38 -5.96 -6.76
C ASP A 42 8.47 -4.94 -6.39
N ALA A 43 9.44 -4.76 -7.29
CA ALA A 43 10.42 -3.69 -7.22
C ALA A 43 9.75 -2.35 -7.51
N ILE A 44 10.14 -1.31 -6.78
CA ILE A 44 9.76 0.06 -7.13
C ILE A 44 10.60 0.51 -8.30
N ALA A 45 9.95 1.11 -9.29
CA ALA A 45 10.58 1.60 -10.50
C ALA A 45 10.25 3.08 -10.71
N GLY A 46 11.10 3.79 -11.43
CA GLY A 46 10.88 5.18 -11.78
C GLY A 46 11.75 5.62 -12.95
N TYR A 47 11.25 6.56 -13.73
CA TYR A 47 11.96 7.14 -14.86
C TYR A 47 12.20 8.63 -14.61
N ASP A 48 13.44 9.06 -14.68
CA ASP A 48 13.80 10.46 -14.59
C ASP A 48 13.73 11.10 -15.97
N LEU A 49 12.78 12.02 -16.16
CA LEU A 49 12.62 12.77 -17.41
C LEU A 49 13.81 13.71 -17.70
N THR A 50 14.56 14.12 -16.66
CA THR A 50 15.66 15.08 -16.80
C THR A 50 16.95 14.38 -17.22
N THR A 51 17.28 13.28 -16.57
CA THR A 51 18.53 12.54 -16.84
C THR A 51 18.34 11.36 -17.80
N GLY A 52 17.09 10.96 -18.05
CA GLY A 52 16.76 9.78 -18.84
C GLY A 52 17.05 8.46 -18.15
N LEU A 53 17.31 8.45 -16.83
CA LEU A 53 17.63 7.24 -16.09
C LEU A 53 16.37 6.49 -15.69
N PHE A 54 16.36 5.18 -15.94
CA PHE A 54 15.36 4.27 -15.37
C PHE A 54 15.95 3.60 -14.13
N ALA A 55 15.35 3.82 -12.97
CA ALA A 55 15.81 3.30 -11.69
C ALA A 55 14.88 2.20 -11.17
N ILE A 56 15.45 1.20 -10.51
CA ILE A 56 14.73 0.22 -9.71
C ILE A 56 15.35 0.06 -8.34
N SER A 57 14.52 -0.25 -7.35
CA SER A 57 14.96 -0.68 -6.03
C SER A 57 13.94 -1.65 -5.43
N THR A 58 14.28 -2.21 -4.26
CA THR A 58 13.43 -3.11 -3.48
C THR A 58 13.01 -4.36 -4.26
N GLY A 59 12.10 -5.14 -3.69
CA GLY A 59 11.48 -6.30 -4.33
C GLY A 59 11.71 -7.61 -3.59
N ASP A 60 11.07 -8.65 -4.10
CA ASP A 60 10.96 -9.96 -3.48
C ASP A 60 11.53 -11.06 -4.40
N ALA A 61 12.40 -11.89 -3.82
CA ALA A 61 12.84 -13.19 -4.33
C ALA A 61 12.97 -14.21 -3.19
N ALA A 62 11.92 -14.31 -2.36
CA ALA A 62 11.89 -15.03 -1.08
C ALA A 62 12.74 -16.32 -1.09
N PRO A 63 13.60 -16.51 -0.07
CA PRO A 63 13.66 -15.77 1.20
C PRO A 63 14.46 -14.45 1.14
N VAL A 64 14.96 -14.06 -0.03
CA VAL A 64 15.74 -12.83 -0.19
C VAL A 64 14.82 -11.67 -0.56
N PHE A 65 14.95 -10.56 0.16
CA PHE A 65 14.40 -9.27 -0.22
C PHE A 65 15.54 -8.34 -0.61
N PHE A 66 15.24 -7.26 -1.33
CA PHE A 66 16.25 -6.35 -1.83
C PHE A 66 16.10 -4.93 -1.29
N ASN A 67 17.21 -4.19 -1.26
CA ASN A 67 17.34 -2.78 -0.89
C ASN A 67 18.40 -2.04 -1.74
N ASP A 68 18.95 -2.72 -2.76
CA ASP A 68 19.91 -2.16 -3.70
C ASP A 68 19.21 -1.17 -4.65
N LEU A 69 19.98 -0.21 -5.18
CA LEU A 69 19.49 0.78 -6.13
C LEU A 69 20.25 0.63 -7.44
N TRP A 70 19.51 0.32 -8.50
CA TRP A 70 20.07 0.13 -9.82
C TRP A 70 19.49 1.15 -10.79
N VAL A 71 20.33 1.64 -11.70
CA VAL A 71 19.91 2.48 -12.82
C VAL A 71 20.30 1.82 -14.15
N LEU A 72 19.40 1.88 -15.11
CA LEU A 72 19.66 1.53 -16.50
C LEU A 72 20.17 2.78 -17.22
N VAL A 73 21.45 2.76 -17.58
CA VAL A 73 22.10 3.83 -18.35
C VAL A 73 22.09 3.49 -19.84
N ASP A 74 22.18 4.54 -20.66
CA ASP A 74 22.28 4.42 -22.12
C ASP A 74 21.15 3.57 -22.75
N TYR A 75 19.96 3.60 -22.15
CA TYR A 75 18.83 2.76 -22.56
C TYR A 75 18.38 3.02 -24.01
N ALA A 76 18.55 4.26 -24.49
CA ALA A 76 18.27 4.68 -25.87
C ALA A 76 19.47 4.50 -26.81
N GLY A 77 20.64 4.15 -26.27
CA GLY A 77 21.86 3.89 -27.03
C GLY A 77 22.00 2.43 -27.45
N PRO A 78 23.05 2.08 -28.21
CA PRO A 78 23.27 0.71 -28.68
C PRO A 78 23.67 -0.27 -27.56
N ASN A 79 24.14 0.25 -26.42
CA ASN A 79 24.72 -0.55 -25.33
C ASN A 79 24.09 -0.19 -23.98
N PRO A 80 22.82 -0.55 -23.73
CA PRO A 80 22.20 -0.36 -22.42
C PRO A 80 22.98 -1.12 -21.35
N GLN A 81 23.15 -0.55 -20.15
CA GLN A 81 23.85 -1.21 -19.03
C GLN A 81 23.16 -0.93 -17.71
N TRP A 82 23.08 -1.96 -16.85
CA TRP A 82 22.67 -1.79 -15.47
C TRP A 82 23.85 -1.38 -14.60
N ARG A 83 23.66 -0.37 -13.74
CA ARG A 83 24.65 0.09 -12.78
C ARG A 83 24.04 0.19 -11.39
N ARG A 84 24.69 -0.43 -10.42
CA ARG A 84 24.34 -0.26 -9.01
C ARG A 84 24.96 1.03 -8.48
N ILE A 85 24.16 1.91 -7.89
CA ILE A 85 24.58 3.28 -7.52
C ILE A 85 24.58 3.55 -6.01
N ASP A 86 24.01 2.65 -5.20
CA ASP A 86 24.02 2.74 -3.73
C ASP A 86 25.28 2.16 -3.08
N ASN A 87 26.25 1.65 -3.85
CA ASN A 87 27.45 0.98 -3.32
C ASN A 87 28.30 1.84 -2.37
N GLN A 88 28.22 3.16 -2.50
CA GLN A 88 28.95 4.13 -1.68
C GLN A 88 28.08 4.70 -0.55
N SER A 89 26.82 4.29 -0.46
CA SER A 89 25.91 4.74 0.57
C SER A 89 26.33 4.19 1.93
N THR A 90 26.52 5.07 2.91
CA THR A 90 26.78 4.68 4.30
C THR A 90 25.51 4.29 5.05
N LEU A 91 24.37 4.78 4.57
CA LEU A 91 23.04 4.40 5.04
C LEU A 91 22.47 3.31 4.11
N SER A 92 21.94 2.24 4.68
CA SER A 92 21.16 1.24 3.96
C SER A 92 19.90 0.96 4.76
N PHE A 93 18.74 0.98 4.09
CA PHE A 93 17.48 0.59 4.69
C PHE A 93 17.29 -0.93 4.57
N GLU A 94 16.39 -1.49 5.37
CA GLU A 94 16.16 -2.93 5.43
C GLU A 94 15.60 -3.46 4.09
N PRO A 95 16.10 -4.60 3.57
CA PRO A 95 15.57 -5.21 2.36
C PRO A 95 14.08 -5.54 2.50
N ARG A 96 13.25 -5.15 1.52
CA ARG A 96 11.79 -5.12 1.64
C ARG A 96 11.06 -5.19 0.30
N TYR A 97 9.77 -5.50 0.33
CA TYR A 97 8.85 -5.44 -0.82
C TYR A 97 7.52 -4.79 -0.43
N GLY A 98 6.60 -4.64 -1.38
CA GLY A 98 5.28 -4.02 -1.15
C GLY A 98 5.38 -2.55 -0.77
N CYS A 99 6.41 -1.88 -1.26
CA CYS A 99 6.74 -0.50 -0.92
C CYS A 99 5.89 0.48 -1.74
N GLY A 100 5.86 1.74 -1.30
CA GLY A 100 5.50 2.87 -2.14
C GLY A 100 6.76 3.63 -2.59
N GLY A 101 6.60 4.53 -3.56
CA GLY A 101 7.66 5.43 -4.01
C GLY A 101 7.89 5.35 -5.52
N GLY A 102 8.98 5.95 -5.97
CA GLY A 102 9.31 6.10 -7.39
C GLY A 102 10.18 7.32 -7.64
N MET A 103 10.38 7.65 -8.92
CA MET A 103 11.18 8.81 -9.31
C MET A 103 10.33 10.08 -9.31
N ASN A 104 10.72 11.07 -8.52
CA ASN A 104 10.06 12.38 -8.48
C ASN A 104 10.72 13.38 -9.43
N PRO A 105 9.97 14.34 -10.02
CA PRO A 105 10.53 15.42 -10.82
C PRO A 105 11.57 16.30 -10.12
N ASP A 106 11.67 16.25 -8.79
CA ASP A 106 12.72 16.93 -8.02
C ASP A 106 14.13 16.29 -8.13
N GLY A 107 14.26 15.17 -8.85
CA GLY A 107 15.53 14.46 -9.06
C GLY A 107 15.85 13.43 -7.98
N TYR A 108 14.92 13.14 -7.07
CA TYR A 108 15.07 12.12 -6.05
C TYR A 108 14.19 10.90 -6.33
N PHE A 109 14.77 9.73 -6.10
CA PHE A 109 14.08 8.45 -6.05
C PHE A 109 13.64 8.16 -4.61
N TYR A 110 12.35 8.03 -4.38
CA TYR A 110 11.76 7.82 -3.07
C TYR A 110 11.40 6.35 -2.86
N ILE A 111 11.58 5.86 -1.64
CA ILE A 111 11.06 4.58 -1.14
C ILE A 111 10.35 4.86 0.17
N THR A 112 9.15 4.31 0.34
CA THR A 112 8.41 4.40 1.60
C THR A 112 7.76 3.07 1.93
N HIS A 113 7.59 2.82 3.22
CA HIS A 113 6.87 1.66 3.72
C HIS A 113 7.46 0.32 3.23
N GLY A 114 6.66 -0.75 3.29
CA GLY A 114 7.02 -2.08 2.81
C GLY A 114 7.00 -3.12 3.91
N PHE A 115 7.40 -4.33 3.56
CA PHE A 115 7.46 -5.45 4.49
C PHE A 115 8.71 -6.29 4.26
N SER A 116 9.26 -6.78 5.36
CA SER A 116 10.34 -7.76 5.38
C SER A 116 10.31 -8.54 6.68
N SER A 117 10.58 -9.84 6.60
CA SER A 117 10.92 -10.67 7.78
C SER A 117 9.94 -10.54 8.96
N GLY A 118 8.64 -10.36 8.68
CA GLY A 118 7.64 -10.21 9.72
C GLY A 118 7.60 -8.82 10.37
N THR A 119 8.05 -7.78 9.68
CA THR A 119 7.97 -6.36 10.07
C THR A 119 7.38 -5.56 8.92
N ARG A 120 6.42 -4.68 9.23
CA ARG A 120 5.89 -3.67 8.31
C ARG A 120 6.54 -2.33 8.63
N TYR A 121 6.97 -1.61 7.61
CA TYR A 121 7.69 -0.36 7.74
C TYR A 121 6.81 0.83 7.36
N SER A 122 7.14 2.01 7.91
CA SER A 122 6.53 3.33 7.59
C SER A 122 7.56 4.44 7.47
N ASP A 123 8.83 4.10 7.57
CA ASP A 123 9.93 4.98 7.22
C ASP A 123 9.90 5.35 5.73
N THR A 124 10.54 6.47 5.43
CA THR A 124 10.68 7.00 4.08
C THR A 124 12.14 7.36 3.85
N PHE A 125 12.65 6.96 2.69
CA PHE A 125 13.99 7.23 2.24
C PHE A 125 13.96 7.91 0.88
N ARG A 126 15.00 8.69 0.58
CA ARG A 126 15.23 9.21 -0.76
C ARG A 126 16.68 9.07 -1.18
N PHE A 127 16.90 9.04 -2.48
CA PHE A 127 18.24 9.01 -3.08
C PHE A 127 18.28 9.95 -4.28
N ARG A 128 19.27 10.83 -4.36
CA ARG A 128 19.46 11.70 -5.52
C ARG A 128 20.08 10.90 -6.67
N LEU A 129 19.38 10.74 -7.79
CA LEU A 129 19.90 9.97 -8.91
C LEU A 129 21.03 10.72 -9.63
N SER A 130 22.08 9.98 -9.98
CA SER A 130 23.19 10.43 -10.82
C SER A 130 23.73 9.23 -11.60
N ALA A 131 24.08 9.45 -12.88
CA ALA A 131 24.64 8.41 -13.73
C ALA A 131 26.13 8.12 -13.45
N THR A 132 26.83 9.06 -12.79
CA THR A 132 28.30 9.10 -12.72
C THR A 132 28.87 9.18 -11.32
N SER A 133 28.11 9.63 -10.33
CA SER A 133 28.55 9.73 -8.93
C SER A 133 27.73 8.81 -8.04
N GLY A 134 28.39 8.01 -7.20
CA GLY A 134 27.70 7.36 -6.10
C GLY A 134 27.13 8.40 -5.14
N GLY A 135 25.99 8.07 -4.56
CA GLY A 135 25.28 8.89 -3.58
C GLY A 135 25.05 8.10 -2.30
N SER A 136 24.39 8.74 -1.34
CA SER A 136 23.91 8.06 -0.14
C SER A 136 22.39 8.19 -0.06
N TRP A 137 21.76 7.15 0.47
CA TRP A 137 20.39 7.24 0.94
C TRP A 137 20.29 8.28 2.06
N GLU A 138 19.19 9.04 2.03
CA GLU A 138 18.78 9.95 3.08
C GLU A 138 17.50 9.41 3.73
N LYS A 139 17.51 9.27 5.06
CA LYS A 139 16.32 8.87 5.83
C LYS A 139 15.50 10.11 6.18
N LEU A 140 14.23 10.11 5.83
CA LEU A 140 13.31 11.23 6.06
C LEU A 140 12.41 11.00 7.28
N SER A 141 12.04 9.75 7.54
CA SER A 141 11.20 9.39 8.70
C SER A 141 11.65 8.08 9.31
N GLU A 142 11.35 7.93 10.60
CA GLU A 142 11.50 6.67 11.32
C GLU A 142 10.31 5.74 11.06
N THR A 143 10.50 4.44 11.27
CA THR A 143 9.39 3.51 11.24
C THR A 143 8.60 3.63 12.54
N PHE A 144 7.34 4.01 12.41
CA PHE A 144 6.36 3.98 13.49
C PHE A 144 5.36 2.86 13.28
N GLN A 145 5.18 2.07 14.33
CA GLN A 145 4.28 0.91 14.34
C GLN A 145 2.80 1.32 14.24
N TYR A 146 2.49 2.51 14.76
CA TYR A 146 1.15 3.06 14.84
C TYR A 146 1.24 4.59 14.76
N GLY A 147 0.31 5.18 14.01
CA GLY A 147 0.21 6.61 13.76
C GLY A 147 -1.21 6.92 13.30
N ILE A 148 -1.79 8.00 13.85
CA ILE A 148 -3.09 8.56 13.45
C ILE A 148 -2.93 9.75 12.50
N ASN A 149 -1.81 10.47 12.63
CA ASN A 149 -1.50 11.66 11.84
C ASN A 149 -0.61 11.35 10.62
N GLU A 150 -0.18 10.10 10.50
CA GLU A 150 0.64 9.61 9.39
C GLU A 150 0.32 8.14 9.15
N PRO A 151 0.56 7.62 7.94
CA PRO A 151 0.33 6.22 7.67
C PRO A 151 1.33 5.37 8.47
N HIS A 152 0.80 4.47 9.30
CA HIS A 152 1.61 3.50 10.02
C HIS A 152 2.03 2.30 9.16
N GLY A 153 2.93 1.48 9.72
CA GLY A 153 3.60 0.38 9.04
C GLY A 153 2.68 -0.53 8.23
N ARG A 154 2.88 -0.54 6.90
CA ARG A 154 2.07 -1.31 5.95
C ARG A 154 2.86 -1.70 4.71
N CYS A 155 2.32 -2.61 3.90
CA CYS A 155 2.88 -2.94 2.59
C CYS A 155 1.76 -3.19 1.57
N LEU A 156 2.12 -3.47 0.32
CA LEU A 156 1.17 -3.66 -0.80
C LEU A 156 0.37 -2.38 -1.11
N VAL A 157 0.97 -1.23 -0.80
CA VAL A 157 0.39 0.07 -1.02
C VAL A 157 0.38 0.38 -2.51
N ALA A 158 -0.68 1.06 -2.97
CA ALA A 158 -0.67 1.67 -4.28
C ALA A 158 -0.04 3.07 -4.15
N ASN A 159 0.71 3.51 -5.15
CA ASN A 159 1.35 4.83 -5.10
C ASN A 159 1.44 5.47 -6.48
N ALA A 160 1.45 6.80 -6.52
CA ALA A 160 1.77 7.56 -7.71
C ALA A 160 2.59 8.80 -7.38
N ILE A 161 3.41 9.22 -8.34
CA ILE A 161 4.17 10.46 -8.29
C ILE A 161 3.36 11.56 -9.00
N PRO A 162 2.92 12.64 -8.31
CA PRO A 162 2.41 13.82 -8.96
C PRO A 162 3.46 14.46 -9.86
N LEU A 163 3.05 14.91 -11.04
CA LEU A 163 3.97 15.49 -12.02
C LEU A 163 4.20 16.99 -11.81
N ASP A 164 3.19 17.69 -11.32
CA ASP A 164 3.35 19.05 -10.80
C ASP A 164 3.78 18.96 -9.32
N SER A 165 4.99 19.44 -9.05
CA SER A 165 5.60 19.36 -7.72
C SER A 165 4.81 20.10 -6.65
N LYS A 166 3.89 21.01 -7.01
CA LYS A 166 2.99 21.68 -6.05
C LYS A 166 2.10 20.71 -5.27
N PHE A 167 1.81 19.54 -5.83
CA PHE A 167 0.97 18.53 -5.19
C PHE A 167 1.74 17.59 -4.23
N GLY A 168 3.06 17.76 -4.13
CA GLY A 168 3.92 17.01 -3.20
C GLY A 168 4.85 16.03 -3.91
N LYS A 169 5.35 15.05 -3.16
CA LYS A 169 6.35 14.07 -3.61
C LYS A 169 5.72 12.80 -4.15
N PHE A 170 4.70 12.28 -3.45
CA PHE A 170 3.95 11.10 -3.87
C PHE A 170 2.61 11.03 -3.14
N VAL A 171 1.66 10.33 -3.74
CA VAL A 171 0.39 9.94 -3.14
C VAL A 171 0.44 8.43 -2.89
N MET A 172 0.02 8.01 -1.70
CA MET A 172 -0.07 6.62 -1.29
C MET A 172 -1.52 6.29 -0.95
N LEU A 173 -1.95 5.10 -1.35
CA LEU A 173 -3.30 4.60 -1.09
C LEU A 173 -3.27 3.19 -0.51
N GLY A 174 -4.02 3.01 0.56
CA GLY A 174 -4.45 1.71 1.04
C GLY A 174 -3.29 0.81 1.48
N GLY A 175 -3.28 -0.41 0.96
CA GLY A 175 -2.35 -1.47 1.32
C GLY A 175 -2.86 -2.34 2.47
N CYS A 176 -1.94 -3.12 3.05
CA CYS A 176 -2.22 -4.02 4.15
C CYS A 176 -1.41 -3.57 5.37
N ALA A 177 -2.08 -3.10 6.41
CA ALA A 177 -1.44 -2.81 7.70
C ALA A 177 -1.43 -4.02 8.64
N ASN A 178 -2.19 -5.07 8.32
CA ASN A 178 -2.30 -6.26 9.15
C ASN A 178 -1.09 -7.20 8.98
N GLY A 179 -0.46 -7.60 10.08
CA GLY A 179 0.59 -8.62 10.09
C GLY A 179 1.98 -8.08 10.40
N GLY A 180 2.91 -9.01 10.66
CA GLY A 180 4.31 -8.67 10.92
C GLY A 180 4.54 -7.85 12.20
N ARG A 181 4.10 -8.35 13.37
CA ARG A 181 4.11 -7.63 14.67
C ARG A 181 3.21 -6.38 14.74
N HIS A 182 2.53 -6.01 13.65
CA HIS A 182 1.63 -4.86 13.58
C HIS A 182 0.18 -5.31 13.34
N GLY A 183 -0.76 -4.40 13.59
CA GLY A 183 -2.16 -4.54 13.20
C GLY A 183 -2.61 -3.32 12.41
N GLY A 184 -3.88 -3.30 12.00
CA GLY A 184 -4.46 -2.23 11.19
C GLY A 184 -5.32 -2.79 10.07
N PRO A 185 -6.04 -1.94 9.33
CA PRO A 185 -6.91 -2.39 8.25
C PRO A 185 -6.10 -3.05 7.12
N CYS A 186 -6.62 -4.17 6.64
CA CYS A 186 -6.14 -4.85 5.44
C CYS A 186 -7.36 -5.46 4.74
N PRO A 187 -7.77 -4.96 3.57
CA PRO A 187 -7.20 -3.79 2.89
C PRO A 187 -7.51 -2.49 3.64
N ALA A 188 -6.64 -1.50 3.48
CA ALA A 188 -6.82 -0.15 3.98
C ALA A 188 -7.44 0.76 2.90
N TYR A 189 -8.08 1.85 3.33
CA TYR A 189 -8.87 2.76 2.48
C TYR A 189 -8.38 4.21 2.53
N ASP A 190 -7.46 4.50 3.44
CA ASP A 190 -6.93 5.82 3.69
C ASP A 190 -5.96 6.22 2.56
N THR A 191 -6.14 7.47 2.12
CA THR A 191 -5.28 8.13 1.14
C THR A 191 -4.38 9.11 1.86
N TRP A 192 -3.09 9.11 1.51
CA TRP A 192 -2.09 9.99 2.09
C TRP A 192 -1.25 10.65 1.00
N ALA A 193 -0.90 11.92 1.19
CA ALA A 193 0.07 12.61 0.36
C ALA A 193 1.30 12.96 1.19
N PHE A 194 2.49 12.75 0.64
CA PHE A 194 3.73 13.27 1.20
C PHE A 194 4.00 14.64 0.57
N ASP A 195 3.87 15.70 1.34
CA ASP A 195 3.89 17.07 0.84
C ASP A 195 5.30 17.56 0.46
N GLN A 196 5.39 18.79 -0.04
CA GLN A 196 6.67 19.41 -0.42
C GLN A 196 7.63 19.57 0.75
N SER A 197 7.09 19.75 1.96
CA SER A 197 7.82 19.91 3.21
C SER A 197 8.18 18.56 3.85
N MET A 198 7.93 17.44 3.15
CA MET A 198 8.20 16.08 3.61
C MET A 198 7.38 15.68 4.85
N ASN A 199 6.13 16.15 4.92
CA ASN A 199 5.17 15.74 5.92
C ASN A 199 4.02 14.96 5.30
N TRP A 200 3.48 14.02 6.07
CA TRP A 200 2.28 13.29 5.70
C TRP A 200 1.04 14.15 5.88
N GLN A 201 0.19 14.20 4.85
CA GLN A 201 -1.11 14.85 4.88
C GLN A 201 -2.19 13.83 4.53
N ARG A 202 -3.20 13.71 5.38
CA ARG A 202 -4.35 12.85 5.09
C ARG A 202 -5.21 13.48 4.00
N ARG A 203 -5.59 12.67 3.02
CA ARG A 203 -6.46 13.02 1.91
C ARG A 203 -7.83 12.39 2.10
N SER A 204 -8.79 12.66 1.21
CA SER A 204 -10.08 11.99 1.27
C SER A 204 -9.92 10.47 1.15
N ASP A 205 -10.71 9.73 1.92
CA ASP A 205 -10.69 8.28 1.88
C ASP A 205 -11.13 7.80 0.49
N ALA A 206 -10.48 6.75 0.00
CA ALA A 206 -10.75 6.23 -1.33
C ALA A 206 -12.17 5.64 -1.44
N PRO A 207 -12.73 5.59 -2.67
CA PRO A 207 -14.00 4.94 -2.99
C PRO A 207 -14.14 3.50 -2.53
N VAL A 208 -13.02 2.78 -2.44
CA VAL A 208 -12.96 1.38 -2.00
C VAL A 208 -11.63 1.12 -1.28
N PRO A 209 -11.64 0.33 -0.19
CA PRO A 209 -10.40 -0.17 0.41
C PRO A 209 -9.68 -1.14 -0.52
N ILE A 210 -8.36 -0.99 -0.69
CA ILE A 210 -7.56 -1.82 -1.60
C ILE A 210 -6.19 -2.22 -1.05
N GLN A 211 -5.67 -3.31 -1.60
CA GLN A 211 -4.25 -3.70 -1.60
C GLN A 211 -3.89 -4.24 -2.99
N TYR A 212 -2.60 -4.30 -3.34
CA TYR A 212 -2.16 -4.76 -4.67
C TYR A 212 -2.80 -3.98 -5.84
N GLY A 213 -3.29 -2.78 -5.58
CA GLY A 213 -3.74 -1.85 -6.61
C GLY A 213 -2.57 -1.05 -7.16
N ASP A 214 -2.86 -0.21 -8.13
CA ASP A 214 -1.90 0.74 -8.64
C ASP A 214 -2.51 2.12 -8.82
N LEU A 215 -1.65 3.13 -8.83
CA LEU A 215 -2.03 4.52 -9.13
C LEU A 215 -1.14 5.05 -10.27
N ALA A 216 -1.67 6.00 -11.03
CA ALA A 216 -0.87 6.74 -12.00
C ALA A 216 -1.30 8.21 -12.08
N ALA A 217 -0.38 9.09 -12.46
CA ALA A 217 -0.77 10.47 -12.77
C ALA A 217 -1.64 10.50 -14.03
N TRP A 218 -2.69 11.32 -13.99
CA TRP A 218 -3.61 11.56 -15.08
C TRP A 218 -3.64 13.05 -15.38
N GLY A 219 -2.93 13.47 -16.43
CA GLY A 219 -2.67 14.88 -16.67
C GLY A 219 -1.80 15.49 -15.57
N SER A 220 -1.96 16.78 -15.30
CA SER A 220 -1.11 17.51 -14.33
C SER A 220 -1.62 17.47 -12.89
N ASP A 221 -2.91 17.20 -12.68
CA ASP A 221 -3.60 17.52 -11.42
C ASP A 221 -4.50 16.40 -10.90
N LYS A 222 -4.48 15.22 -11.52
CA LYS A 222 -5.27 14.06 -11.09
C LYS A 222 -4.41 12.82 -10.94
N ILE A 223 -4.86 11.93 -10.08
CA ILE A 223 -4.33 10.58 -9.94
C ILE A 223 -5.45 9.60 -10.27
N ILE A 224 -5.16 8.64 -11.15
CA ILE A 224 -6.08 7.56 -11.50
C ILE A 224 -5.74 6.32 -10.70
N MET A 225 -6.77 5.63 -10.25
CA MET A 225 -6.72 4.36 -9.56
C MET A 225 -7.51 3.35 -10.38
N TYR A 226 -6.88 2.21 -10.64
CA TYR A 226 -7.53 1.08 -11.29
C TYR A 226 -7.19 -0.21 -10.56
N GLY A 227 -8.19 -1.11 -10.51
CA GLY A 227 -8.12 -2.43 -9.89
C GLY A 227 -7.55 -2.47 -8.47
N GLY A 228 -6.78 -3.52 -8.19
CA GLY A 228 -6.44 -3.94 -6.83
C GLY A 228 -7.36 -5.03 -6.30
N ASN A 229 -7.13 -5.42 -5.05
CA ASN A 229 -7.93 -6.41 -4.35
C ASN A 229 -8.53 -5.81 -3.08
N GLY A 230 -9.85 -5.65 -3.07
CA GLY A 230 -10.64 -5.30 -1.88
C GLY A 230 -11.18 -6.51 -1.10
N GLY A 231 -11.30 -7.69 -1.73
CA GLY A 231 -12.03 -8.84 -1.18
C GLY A 231 -11.14 -9.98 -0.64
N ASN A 232 -11.78 -10.97 0.01
CA ASN A 232 -11.19 -12.26 0.40
C ASN A 232 -10.01 -12.22 1.40
N LEU A 233 -10.08 -11.32 2.38
CA LEU A 233 -9.15 -11.33 3.52
C LEU A 233 -9.90 -11.72 4.79
N ALA A 234 -9.23 -12.44 5.69
CA ALA A 234 -9.82 -12.92 6.95
C ALA A 234 -10.23 -11.80 7.92
N GLN A 235 -9.77 -10.57 7.67
CA GLN A 235 -9.92 -9.44 8.57
C GLN A 235 -11.20 -8.60 8.34
N PRO A 236 -11.57 -8.18 7.12
CA PRO A 236 -12.87 -7.58 6.88
C PRO A 236 -13.98 -8.65 6.99
N ILE A 237 -15.04 -8.32 7.71
CA ILE A 237 -16.30 -9.08 7.78
C ILE A 237 -17.13 -8.80 6.52
N SER A 238 -17.14 -7.54 6.08
CA SER A 238 -17.84 -7.12 4.87
C SER A 238 -17.16 -5.89 4.29
N ILE A 239 -17.09 -5.86 2.97
CA ILE A 239 -16.58 -4.75 2.18
C ILE A 239 -17.40 -4.64 0.90
N THR A 240 -17.67 -3.43 0.43
CA THR A 240 -18.20 -3.22 -0.93
C THR A 240 -17.20 -3.77 -1.95
N GLU A 241 -17.62 -4.73 -2.76
CA GLU A 241 -16.78 -5.27 -3.83
C GLU A 241 -16.55 -4.23 -4.93
N GLN A 242 -15.31 -4.15 -5.41
CA GLN A 242 -14.94 -3.30 -6.54
C GLN A 242 -15.41 -3.94 -7.85
N ASN A 243 -16.05 -3.17 -8.72
CA ASN A 243 -16.36 -3.61 -10.07
C ASN A 243 -15.10 -3.44 -10.95
N PRO A 244 -14.70 -4.45 -11.75
CA PRO A 244 -13.54 -4.34 -12.63
C PRO A 244 -13.59 -3.28 -13.71
N SER A 245 -14.77 -2.74 -13.98
CA SER A 245 -14.94 -1.61 -14.90
C SER A 245 -14.81 -0.26 -14.18
N ASP A 246 -14.71 -0.25 -12.84
CA ASP A 246 -14.60 1.00 -12.09
C ASP A 246 -13.19 1.56 -12.18
N VAL A 247 -13.14 2.84 -12.49
CA VAL A 247 -11.95 3.67 -12.46
C VAL A 247 -12.21 4.80 -11.49
N HIS A 248 -11.29 5.02 -10.56
CA HIS A 248 -11.42 6.08 -9.58
C HIS A 248 -10.38 7.16 -9.85
N VAL A 249 -10.77 8.42 -9.72
CA VAL A 249 -9.92 9.57 -10.00
C VAL A 249 -9.91 10.45 -8.77
N LEU A 250 -8.72 10.72 -8.24
CA LEU A 250 -8.49 11.71 -7.21
C LEU A 250 -8.11 13.03 -7.88
N ASP A 251 -8.90 14.07 -7.67
CA ASP A 251 -8.52 15.44 -8.03
C ASP A 251 -7.63 16.02 -6.93
N LEU A 252 -6.41 16.41 -7.29
CA LEU A 252 -5.41 16.89 -6.34
C LEU A 252 -5.66 18.34 -5.89
N ASN A 253 -6.46 19.10 -6.64
CA ASN A 253 -6.83 20.46 -6.25
C ASN A 253 -7.96 20.44 -5.22
N THR A 254 -9.00 19.64 -5.45
CA THR A 254 -10.17 19.57 -4.55
C THR A 254 -9.98 18.55 -3.43
N ASN A 255 -9.06 17.61 -3.59
CA ASN A 255 -8.87 16.46 -2.70
C ASN A 255 -10.15 15.59 -2.61
N GLU A 256 -10.83 15.41 -3.73
CA GLU A 256 -12.05 14.59 -3.81
C GLU A 256 -11.87 13.43 -4.77
N TRP A 257 -12.49 12.30 -4.43
CA TRP A 257 -12.53 11.13 -5.29
C TRP A 257 -13.82 11.08 -6.10
N GLU A 258 -13.65 10.81 -7.39
CA GLU A 258 -14.74 10.56 -8.33
C GLU A 258 -14.61 9.16 -8.93
N SER A 259 -15.74 8.49 -9.12
CA SER A 259 -15.75 7.14 -9.70
C SER A 259 -16.46 7.14 -11.05
N TYR A 260 -15.83 6.50 -12.03
CA TYR A 260 -16.27 6.37 -13.40
C TYR A 260 -16.32 4.90 -13.82
N THR A 261 -17.01 4.61 -14.92
CA THR A 261 -17.01 3.30 -15.56
C THR A 261 -16.20 3.38 -16.84
N ALA A 262 -15.13 2.60 -16.93
CA ALA A 262 -14.37 2.43 -18.15
C ALA A 262 -14.99 1.36 -19.04
N GLU A 263 -14.90 1.58 -20.35
CA GLU A 263 -15.20 0.57 -21.35
C GLU A 263 -14.05 -0.45 -21.37
N LEU A 264 -14.35 -1.70 -21.04
CA LEU A 264 -13.37 -2.77 -21.06
C LEU A 264 -13.31 -3.44 -22.44
N PRO A 265 -12.11 -3.70 -22.98
CA PRO A 265 -11.98 -4.41 -24.25
C PRO A 265 -12.46 -5.86 -24.12
N SER A 266 -13.22 -6.33 -25.11
CA SER A 266 -13.68 -7.72 -25.17
C SER A 266 -12.52 -8.69 -25.41
N GLY A 267 -12.54 -9.85 -24.77
CA GLY A 267 -11.61 -10.94 -25.06
C GLY A 267 -10.26 -10.87 -24.34
N VAL A 268 -10.09 -9.98 -23.35
CA VAL A 268 -8.90 -9.96 -22.49
C VAL A 268 -9.13 -10.86 -21.26
N PRO A 269 -8.42 -11.99 -21.13
CA PRO A 269 -8.52 -12.84 -19.94
C PRO A 269 -8.11 -12.08 -18.68
N GLY A 270 -8.83 -12.28 -17.57
CA GLY A 270 -8.51 -11.63 -16.30
C GLY A 270 -9.22 -10.29 -16.05
N LEU A 271 -9.96 -9.74 -17.02
CA LEU A 271 -10.89 -8.62 -16.81
C LEU A 271 -12.32 -9.11 -16.49
N THR A 272 -12.45 -10.25 -15.80
CA THR A 272 -13.76 -10.76 -15.38
C THR A 272 -14.23 -10.07 -14.09
N PRO A 273 -15.55 -9.94 -13.83
CA PRO A 273 -16.17 -9.31 -12.64
C PRO A 273 -15.67 -9.74 -11.24
N GLN A 274 -14.72 -10.67 -11.15
CA GLN A 274 -14.20 -11.19 -9.89
C GLN A 274 -13.02 -10.32 -9.42
N SER A 275 -13.18 -9.71 -8.25
CA SER A 275 -12.30 -8.73 -7.60
C SER A 275 -10.81 -9.07 -7.47
N SER A 276 -10.40 -10.34 -7.66
CA SER A 276 -8.98 -10.74 -7.62
C SER A 276 -8.28 -10.73 -8.98
N ALA A 277 -9.03 -10.57 -10.08
CA ALA A 277 -8.51 -10.70 -11.43
C ALA A 277 -7.78 -9.43 -11.92
N ILE A 278 -8.11 -8.27 -11.35
CA ILE A 278 -7.50 -6.96 -11.64
C ILE A 278 -6.41 -6.56 -10.63
N ALA A 279 -5.91 -7.48 -9.82
CA ALA A 279 -4.79 -7.22 -8.90
C ALA A 279 -3.42 -7.44 -9.58
N PHE A 280 -2.36 -6.90 -8.99
CA PHE A 280 -0.95 -7.13 -9.39
C PHE A 280 -0.53 -6.56 -10.75
N HIS A 281 -1.41 -5.82 -11.43
CA HIS A 281 -1.02 -5.09 -12.62
C HIS A 281 -0.14 -3.89 -12.26
N ARG A 282 0.47 -3.30 -13.29
CA ARG A 282 1.20 -2.03 -13.19
C ARG A 282 0.65 -1.02 -14.18
N MET A 283 0.66 0.24 -13.76
CA MET A 283 0.31 1.39 -14.55
C MET A 283 1.56 2.23 -14.84
N ALA A 284 1.68 2.71 -16.07
CA ALA A 284 2.72 3.63 -16.48
C ALA A 284 2.13 4.76 -17.31
N VAL A 285 2.54 5.99 -17.01
CA VAL A 285 2.10 7.18 -17.74
C VAL A 285 2.83 7.24 -19.08
N ALA A 286 2.10 7.19 -20.19
CA ALA A 286 2.65 7.25 -21.54
C ALA A 286 2.52 8.64 -22.20
N SER A 287 1.54 9.43 -21.78
CA SER A 287 1.35 10.81 -22.26
C SER A 287 0.58 11.62 -21.21
N LEU A 288 0.85 12.94 -21.16
CA LEU A 288 0.20 13.88 -20.23
C LEU A 288 -0.91 14.69 -20.90
N ASP A 289 -0.73 14.95 -22.20
CA ASP A 289 -1.67 15.71 -23.00
C ASP A 289 -1.71 15.15 -24.44
N PRO A 290 -2.79 14.43 -24.82
CA PRO A 290 -3.85 13.94 -23.94
C PRO A 290 -3.29 12.92 -22.91
N PRO A 291 -3.92 12.77 -21.74
CA PRO A 291 -3.48 11.79 -20.74
C PRO A 291 -3.67 10.35 -21.26
N ILE A 292 -2.60 9.56 -21.20
CA ILE A 292 -2.60 8.15 -21.58
C ILE A 292 -1.86 7.35 -20.51
N VAL A 293 -2.52 6.33 -19.97
CA VAL A 293 -1.94 5.40 -19.00
C VAL A 293 -1.95 3.98 -19.57
N LEU A 294 -0.80 3.31 -19.53
CA LEU A 294 -0.64 1.93 -19.94
C LEU A 294 -0.78 1.02 -18.75
N LEU A 295 -1.60 -0.02 -18.89
CA LEU A 295 -1.85 -1.05 -17.90
C LEU A 295 -1.25 -2.37 -18.41
N PHE A 296 -0.36 -2.98 -17.64
CA PHE A 296 0.36 -4.20 -18.03
C PHE A 296 0.64 -5.11 -16.84
N GLY A 297 1.06 -6.36 -17.11
CA GLY A 297 1.39 -7.33 -16.06
C GLY A 297 0.16 -7.95 -15.38
N GLY A 298 0.27 -8.33 -14.11
CA GLY A 298 -0.83 -8.97 -13.38
C GLY A 298 -1.42 -10.19 -14.10
N ARG A 299 -2.75 -10.28 -14.13
CA ARG A 299 -3.48 -11.41 -14.74
C ARG A 299 -4.04 -11.11 -16.13
N ILE A 300 -3.64 -9.99 -16.75
CA ILE A 300 -4.03 -9.65 -18.13
C ILE A 300 -3.13 -10.33 -19.19
N ASN A 301 -2.54 -11.49 -18.85
CA ASN A 301 -1.86 -12.43 -19.77
C ASN A 301 -0.91 -11.80 -20.81
N GLY A 302 -0.10 -10.82 -20.42
CA GLY A 302 0.88 -10.18 -21.30
C GLY A 302 0.30 -9.15 -22.28
N HIS A 303 -1.01 -8.88 -22.21
CA HIS A 303 -1.61 -7.75 -22.89
C HIS A 303 -1.14 -6.43 -22.25
N VAL A 304 -1.11 -5.37 -23.07
CA VAL A 304 -0.97 -3.99 -22.62
C VAL A 304 -2.27 -3.29 -22.98
N LEU A 305 -2.96 -2.78 -21.96
CA LEU A 305 -4.20 -2.02 -22.12
C LEU A 305 -3.88 -0.54 -22.05
N GLU A 306 -4.58 0.25 -22.85
CA GLU A 306 -4.40 1.70 -22.91
C GLU A 306 -5.65 2.36 -22.34
N LEU A 307 -5.50 3.03 -21.20
CA LEU A 307 -6.54 3.84 -20.61
C LEU A 307 -6.42 5.26 -21.17
N THR A 308 -7.45 5.69 -21.89
CA THR A 308 -7.52 6.97 -22.61
C THR A 308 -8.91 7.57 -22.48
N GLY A 309 -9.07 8.79 -23.01
CA GLY A 309 -10.35 9.46 -23.10
C GLY A 309 -10.57 10.43 -21.94
N GLY A 310 -11.84 10.74 -21.67
CA GLY A 310 -12.24 11.60 -20.57
C GLY A 310 -13.45 10.99 -19.85
N PRO A 311 -13.87 11.59 -18.72
CA PRO A 311 -15.05 11.12 -18.01
C PRO A 311 -16.27 11.15 -18.93
N VAL A 312 -16.91 9.99 -19.09
CA VAL A 312 -18.18 9.86 -19.82
C VAL A 312 -19.30 9.70 -18.78
N GLY A 313 -20.26 10.62 -18.81
CA GLY A 313 -21.35 10.67 -17.83
C GLY A 313 -21.00 11.41 -16.55
N SER A 314 -21.94 11.42 -15.60
CA SER A 314 -21.74 12.07 -14.31
C SER A 314 -20.89 11.20 -13.37
N PRO A 315 -19.97 11.80 -12.60
CA PRO A 315 -19.21 11.06 -11.59
C PRO A 315 -20.17 10.43 -10.58
N ARG A 316 -19.86 9.21 -10.15
CA ARG A 316 -20.59 8.55 -9.07
C ARG A 316 -19.89 8.85 -7.75
N THR A 317 -20.65 9.38 -6.79
CA THR A 317 -20.23 9.39 -5.39
C THR A 317 -20.39 7.97 -4.84
N SER A 318 -19.28 7.26 -4.67
CA SER A 318 -19.27 5.91 -4.14
C SER A 318 -19.36 5.95 -2.61
N GLY A 319 -20.50 5.56 -2.06
CA GLY A 319 -20.55 5.09 -0.67
C GLY A 319 -20.07 3.65 -0.61
N TRP A 320 -19.16 3.34 0.29
CA TRP A 320 -18.72 1.97 0.55
C TRP A 320 -19.00 1.59 2.00
N PHE A 321 -19.23 0.30 2.21
CA PHE A 321 -19.34 -0.29 3.54
C PHE A 321 -18.06 -1.03 3.84
N TYR A 322 -17.54 -0.86 5.05
CA TYR A 322 -16.43 -1.64 5.57
C TYR A 322 -16.66 -1.93 7.03
N PHE A 323 -16.60 -3.21 7.35
CA PHE A 323 -16.73 -3.68 8.71
C PHE A 323 -15.72 -4.77 8.96
N SER A 324 -15.02 -4.70 10.09
CA SER A 324 -13.85 -5.54 10.38
C SER A 324 -13.92 -6.08 11.80
N TRP A 325 -13.28 -7.23 12.01
CA TRP A 325 -13.16 -7.88 13.32
C TRP A 325 -12.54 -6.98 14.38
N ILE A 326 -11.74 -5.98 13.98
CA ILE A 326 -11.15 -5.00 14.90
C ILE A 326 -12.26 -4.20 15.62
N TRP A 327 -13.31 -3.83 14.89
CA TRP A 327 -14.44 -3.09 15.45
C TRP A 327 -15.24 -3.96 16.41
N ILE A 328 -15.52 -5.21 16.05
CA ILE A 328 -16.20 -6.16 16.94
C ILE A 328 -15.39 -6.35 18.22
N HIS A 329 -14.08 -6.58 18.13
CA HIS A 329 -13.21 -6.67 19.29
C HIS A 329 -13.33 -5.43 20.18
N GLY A 330 -13.15 -4.22 19.61
CA GLY A 330 -13.19 -2.97 20.36
C GLY A 330 -14.56 -2.68 21.00
N ILE A 331 -15.66 -2.83 20.26
CA ILE A 331 -17.03 -2.56 20.74
C ILE A 331 -17.37 -3.47 21.91
N PHE A 332 -17.12 -4.78 21.79
CA PHE A 332 -17.43 -5.74 22.85
C PHE A 332 -16.52 -5.57 24.07
N MET A 333 -15.23 -5.28 23.87
CA MET A 333 -14.32 -4.98 24.99
C MET A 333 -14.72 -3.69 25.72
N PHE A 334 -15.11 -2.64 25.01
CA PHE A 334 -15.60 -1.41 25.62
C PHE A 334 -16.93 -1.63 26.36
N ALA A 335 -17.88 -2.34 25.75
CA ALA A 335 -19.16 -2.65 26.40
C ALA A 335 -18.96 -3.47 27.68
N ALA A 336 -18.01 -4.41 27.69
CA ALA A 336 -17.68 -5.19 28.87
C ALA A 336 -16.93 -4.38 29.94
N TRP A 337 -15.73 -3.91 29.62
CA TRP A 337 -14.77 -3.31 30.56
C TRP A 337 -14.98 -1.82 30.80
N GLY A 338 -15.60 -1.11 29.86
CA GLY A 338 -15.93 0.31 30.00
C GLY A 338 -17.29 0.57 30.63
N LEU A 339 -18.26 -0.34 30.44
CA LEU A 339 -19.65 -0.13 30.88
C LEU A 339 -20.14 -1.20 31.85
N CYS A 340 -20.33 -2.45 31.41
CA CYS A 340 -21.07 -3.46 32.17
C CYS A 340 -20.39 -3.81 33.51
N LEU A 341 -19.10 -4.20 33.47
CA LEU A 341 -18.37 -4.64 34.66
C LEU A 341 -18.20 -3.48 35.68
N PRO A 342 -17.76 -2.26 35.28
CA PRO A 342 -17.64 -1.15 36.22
C PRO A 342 -18.98 -0.68 36.79
N ILE A 343 -20.03 -0.54 35.96
CA ILE A 343 -21.35 -0.10 36.43
C ILE A 343 -21.94 -1.14 37.39
N GLY A 344 -21.82 -2.43 37.06
CA GLY A 344 -22.26 -3.51 37.95
C GLY A 344 -21.54 -3.46 39.30
N ALA A 345 -20.22 -3.26 39.31
CA ALA A 345 -19.44 -3.14 40.53
C ALA A 345 -19.81 -1.88 41.34
N PHE A 346 -20.00 -0.74 40.67
CA PHE A 346 -20.42 0.53 41.27
C PHE A 346 -21.80 0.41 41.94
N ILE A 347 -22.79 -0.15 41.23
CA ILE A 347 -24.14 -0.34 41.76
C ILE A 347 -24.10 -1.19 43.03
N PHE A 348 -23.36 -2.30 43.01
CA PHE A 348 -23.21 -3.11 44.21
C PHE A 348 -22.51 -2.35 45.33
N ARG A 349 -21.43 -1.63 45.04
CA ARG A 349 -20.64 -0.91 46.05
C ARG A 349 -21.46 0.16 46.78
N PHE A 350 -22.21 0.98 46.06
CA PHE A 350 -22.88 2.17 46.62
C PHE A 350 -24.36 1.95 46.91
N PHE A 351 -25.03 1.04 46.19
CA PHE A 351 -26.48 0.80 46.33
C PHE A 351 -26.82 -0.57 46.95
N ARG A 352 -25.85 -1.32 47.52
CA ARG A 352 -26.10 -2.64 48.17
C ARG A 352 -27.28 -2.72 49.13
N HIS A 353 -27.68 -1.60 49.73
CA HIS A 353 -28.81 -1.51 50.65
C HIS A 353 -30.18 -1.52 49.94
N LYS A 354 -30.22 -1.35 48.61
CA LYS A 354 -31.43 -1.42 47.79
C LYS A 354 -31.66 -2.83 47.28
N LYS A 355 -32.91 -3.30 47.31
CA LYS A 355 -33.30 -4.67 46.87
C LYS A 355 -32.91 -4.98 45.42
N PHE A 356 -32.86 -3.97 44.54
CA PHE A 356 -32.51 -4.16 43.13
C PHE A 356 -31.00 -4.30 42.88
N ALA A 357 -30.14 -3.89 43.83
CA ALA A 357 -28.72 -3.72 43.55
C ALA A 357 -28.00 -5.05 43.28
N TRP A 358 -28.34 -6.12 44.02
CA TRP A 358 -27.75 -7.44 43.82
C TRP A 358 -28.16 -8.07 42.47
N PRO A 359 -29.46 -8.15 42.11
CA PRO A 359 -29.87 -8.65 40.79
C PRO A 359 -29.23 -7.88 39.63
N VAL A 360 -29.20 -6.55 39.71
CA VAL A 360 -28.61 -5.70 38.65
C VAL A 360 -27.10 -5.89 38.56
N HIS A 361 -26.40 -5.97 39.69
CA HIS A 361 -24.97 -6.30 39.71
C HIS A 361 -24.71 -7.62 39.00
N LEU A 362 -25.40 -8.69 39.41
CA LEU A 362 -25.21 -10.02 38.84
C LEU A 362 -25.46 -10.02 37.33
N ALA A 363 -26.57 -9.41 36.88
CA ALA A 363 -26.89 -9.31 35.46
C ALA A 363 -25.78 -8.60 34.66
N LEU A 364 -25.31 -7.44 35.14
CA LEU A 364 -24.27 -6.67 34.46
C LEU A 364 -22.91 -7.38 34.47
N GLN A 365 -22.55 -8.10 35.54
CA GLN A 365 -21.33 -8.91 35.57
C GLN A 365 -21.39 -10.05 34.56
N SER A 366 -22.51 -10.78 34.51
CA SER A 366 -22.68 -11.88 33.55
C SER A 366 -22.65 -11.40 32.10
N ILE A 367 -23.37 -10.31 31.78
CA ILE A 367 -23.37 -9.72 30.43
C ILE A 367 -21.96 -9.24 30.07
N GLY A 368 -21.27 -8.56 31.00
CA GLY A 368 -19.90 -8.09 30.79
C GLY A 368 -18.93 -9.24 30.49
N ILE A 369 -19.01 -10.36 31.20
CA ILE A 369 -18.16 -11.53 30.92
C ILE A 369 -18.44 -12.12 29.54
N VAL A 370 -19.72 -12.27 29.17
CA VAL A 370 -20.09 -12.76 27.83
C VAL A 370 -19.54 -11.84 26.73
N PHE A 371 -19.70 -10.53 26.90
CA PHE A 371 -19.14 -9.56 25.95
C PHE A 371 -17.61 -9.63 25.86
N SER A 372 -16.90 -9.77 26.99
CA SER A 372 -15.46 -9.98 26.99
C SER A 372 -15.04 -11.23 26.21
N ILE A 373 -15.76 -12.34 26.36
CA ILE A 373 -15.48 -13.59 25.62
C ILE A 373 -15.69 -13.39 24.12
N VAL A 374 -16.80 -12.77 23.71
CA VAL A 374 -17.07 -12.48 22.29
C VAL A 374 -15.99 -11.57 21.70
N GLY A 375 -15.63 -10.48 22.40
CA GLY A 375 -14.56 -9.58 21.99
C GLY A 375 -13.20 -10.28 21.89
N PHE A 376 -12.90 -11.22 22.80
CA PHE A 376 -11.66 -11.99 22.79
C PHE A 376 -11.60 -13.00 21.65
N ILE A 377 -12.71 -13.65 21.32
CA ILE A 377 -12.79 -14.53 20.14
C ILE A 377 -12.56 -13.71 18.87
N ALA A 378 -13.17 -12.52 18.77
CA ALA A 378 -13.01 -11.65 17.60
C ALA A 378 -11.54 -11.24 17.35
N SER A 379 -10.71 -11.06 18.38
CA SER A 379 -9.29 -10.69 18.20
C SER A 379 -8.43 -11.74 17.49
N PHE A 380 -8.86 -13.01 17.45
CA PHE A 380 -8.12 -14.02 16.65
C PHE A 380 -8.25 -13.77 15.14
N TYR A 381 -9.33 -13.11 14.72
CA TYR A 381 -9.59 -12.77 13.32
C TYR A 381 -9.02 -11.39 12.93
N THR A 382 -8.46 -10.63 13.88
CA THR A 382 -7.82 -9.33 13.61
C THR A 382 -6.35 -9.44 13.20
N GLY A 383 -5.83 -10.65 12.96
CA GLY A 383 -4.41 -10.91 12.79
C GLY A 383 -3.69 -11.39 14.06
N GLY A 384 -4.45 -11.64 15.15
CA GLY A 384 -3.99 -12.42 16.30
C GLY A 384 -2.95 -11.75 17.19
N ARG A 385 -2.87 -10.40 17.21
CA ARG A 385 -1.91 -9.67 18.04
C ARG A 385 -2.59 -8.52 18.78
N PHE A 386 -2.59 -8.62 20.11
CA PHE A 386 -3.31 -7.69 20.98
C PHE A 386 -2.64 -6.31 21.10
N ASP A 387 -1.34 -6.21 20.79
CA ASP A 387 -0.54 -5.01 21.01
C ASP A 387 -1.06 -3.81 20.19
N PHE A 388 -1.60 -4.05 19.00
CA PHE A 388 -2.06 -3.01 18.08
C PHE A 388 -3.27 -2.21 18.61
N ALA A 389 -4.33 -2.90 19.03
CA ALA A 389 -5.56 -2.24 19.48
C ALA A 389 -5.34 -1.49 20.81
N HIS A 390 -4.48 -2.02 21.68
CA HIS A 390 -4.20 -1.43 22.99
C HIS A 390 -3.19 -0.27 22.90
N ALA A 391 -2.28 -0.28 21.92
CA ALA A 391 -1.41 0.87 21.63
C ALA A 391 -2.21 2.13 21.26
N TYR A 392 -3.36 2.00 20.59
CA TYR A 392 -4.28 3.12 20.32
C TYR A 392 -4.75 3.83 21.61
N VAL A 393 -4.82 3.09 22.72
CA VAL A 393 -5.23 3.58 24.05
C VAL A 393 -4.01 3.89 24.93
N GLY A 394 -2.79 3.87 24.38
CA GLY A 394 -1.54 4.10 25.11
C GLY A 394 -1.11 2.95 26.01
N ILE A 395 -1.71 1.76 25.86
CA ILE A 395 -1.38 0.56 26.64
C ILE A 395 -0.53 -0.36 25.75
N ILE A 396 0.78 -0.36 25.98
CA ILE A 396 1.68 -1.34 25.34
C ILE A 396 1.55 -2.64 26.13
N MET A 397 0.81 -3.61 25.58
CA MET A 397 0.85 -4.96 26.12
C MET A 397 2.16 -5.62 25.68
N PRO A 398 3.03 -6.07 26.60
CA PRO A 398 4.18 -6.86 26.19
C PRO A 398 3.68 -8.17 25.56
N PRO A 399 4.36 -8.69 24.52
CA PRO A 399 3.99 -9.97 23.94
C PRO A 399 4.07 -11.06 25.04
N PRO A 400 3.24 -12.11 24.97
CA PRO A 400 3.20 -13.15 26.00
C PRO A 400 4.53 -13.90 26.17
N TRP A 401 5.47 -13.73 25.24
CA TRP A 401 6.81 -14.31 25.28
C TRP A 401 7.85 -13.31 24.77
N THR A 402 8.50 -12.59 25.68
CA THR A 402 9.77 -11.91 25.41
C THR A 402 10.91 -12.92 25.58
N LYS A 403 11.65 -13.21 24.51
CA LYS A 403 12.99 -13.81 24.67
C LYS A 403 13.85 -12.75 25.36
N LEU A 404 14.25 -13.01 26.59
CA LEU A 404 15.31 -12.25 27.24
C LEU A 404 16.58 -12.41 26.38
N PRO A 405 17.35 -11.34 26.14
CA PRO A 405 18.69 -11.50 25.59
C PRO A 405 19.48 -12.39 26.56
N LEU A 406 20.15 -13.40 26.02
CA LEU A 406 21.22 -14.04 26.76
C LEU A 406 22.29 -12.96 26.96
N GLN A 407 22.52 -12.58 28.21
CA GLN A 407 23.75 -11.88 28.56
C GLN A 407 24.89 -12.87 28.33
N ASP A 408 25.81 -12.52 27.44
CA ASP A 408 27.13 -13.17 27.35
C ASP A 408 27.95 -12.86 28.62
#